data_AF-A0A9D3Y0N0-F1
#
_entry.id   AF-A0A9D3Y0N0-F1
#
_cell.length_a   1.000
_cell.length_b   1.000
_cell.length_c   1.000
_cell.angle_alpha   90.00
_cell.angle_beta   90.00
_cell.angle_gamma   90.00
#
_symmetry.space_group_name_H-M   'P 1'
#
loop_
_entity.id
_entity.type
_entity.pdbx_description
1 polymer ?
#
loop_
_entity_poly.entity_id
_entity_poly.type
_entity_poly.pdbx_seq_one_letter_code
_entity_poly.pdbx_strand_id
1 'polypeptide(L)'
;MSGRGKGGKTKGKAKSRSSRAGLQFPWAESTVSCARANYAERVGAGATRVLAAVLEYLAAEVLELAGKAARDNKKSRIIPSSPAARHPQRRGVEQTSVWSHIAQGGVLPNIQPFFCPRRPAGWWQIRHLLWLETLPKRPFLGPPKRY
;
A
#
# COMPACT_ATOMS: atom_id res chain seq x y z
N MET A 1 -31.00 50.82 -18.43
CA MET A 1 -30.98 49.73 -17.43
C MET A 1 -30.86 48.40 -18.16
N SER A 2 -29.67 47.82 -18.32
CA SER A 2 -29.52 46.46 -18.90
C SER A 2 -29.33 45.43 -17.78
N GLY A 3 -30.44 45.06 -17.15
CA GLY A 3 -30.52 43.91 -16.25
C GLY A 3 -30.35 42.63 -17.06
N ARG A 4 -29.12 42.28 -17.42
CA ARG A 4 -28.82 41.00 -18.07
C ARG A 4 -28.99 39.89 -17.03
N GLY A 5 -30.20 39.36 -16.97
CA GLY A 5 -30.53 38.18 -16.17
C GLY A 5 -29.53 37.06 -16.45
N LYS A 6 -29.11 36.37 -15.38
CA LYS A 6 -28.21 35.21 -15.39
C LYS A 6 -28.79 34.06 -16.23
N GLY A 7 -28.70 34.15 -17.56
CA GLY A 7 -29.27 33.15 -18.44
C GLY A 7 -29.17 33.55 -19.90
N GLY A 8 -27.95 33.65 -20.44
CA GLY A 8 -27.81 34.11 -21.82
C GLY A 8 -26.39 34.07 -22.37
N LYS A 9 -25.66 32.97 -22.09
CA LYS A 9 -24.45 32.58 -22.83
C LYS A 9 -24.60 31.11 -23.18
N THR A 10 -24.22 30.73 -24.40
CA THR A 10 -24.16 29.34 -24.85
C THR A 10 -23.48 28.51 -23.76
N LYS A 11 -24.20 27.51 -23.21
CA LYS A 11 -23.68 26.67 -22.13
C LYS A 11 -22.50 25.88 -22.69
N GLY A 12 -21.29 26.36 -22.44
CA GLY A 12 -20.09 25.54 -22.59
C GLY A 12 -20.23 24.25 -21.78
N LYS A 13 -19.50 23.19 -22.14
CA LYS A 13 -19.57 21.89 -21.45
C LYS A 13 -19.47 22.10 -19.94
N ALA A 14 -20.51 21.70 -19.21
CA ALA A 14 -20.56 21.86 -17.78
C ALA A 14 -19.47 20.99 -17.14
N LYS A 15 -18.49 21.62 -16.47
CA LYS A 15 -17.49 20.89 -15.68
C LYS A 15 -18.16 20.13 -14.56
N SER A 16 -17.78 18.86 -14.39
CA SER A 16 -18.31 18.01 -13.34
C SER A 16 -17.99 18.59 -11.95
N ARG A 17 -18.81 18.22 -10.99
CA ARG A 17 -18.64 18.60 -9.59
C ARG A 17 -17.28 18.11 -9.04
N SER A 18 -16.88 16.88 -9.35
CA SER A 18 -15.56 16.31 -8.97
C SER A 18 -14.39 17.07 -9.58
N SER A 19 -14.44 17.38 -10.89
CA SER A 19 -13.37 18.12 -11.57
C SER A 19 -13.14 19.53 -11.01
N ARG A 20 -14.19 20.18 -10.48
CA ARG A 20 -14.07 21.48 -9.79
C ARG A 20 -13.42 21.36 -8.41
N ALA A 21 -13.54 20.21 -7.76
CA ALA A 21 -12.96 19.94 -6.45
C ALA A 21 -11.55 19.33 -6.54
N GLY A 22 -11.07 18.98 -7.74
CA GLY A 22 -9.78 18.32 -7.93
C GLY A 22 -9.76 16.85 -7.51
N LEU A 23 -10.93 16.22 -7.36
CA LEU A 23 -11.09 14.83 -6.92
C LEU A 23 -11.22 13.90 -8.13
N GLN A 24 -10.51 12.77 -8.11
CA GLN A 24 -10.75 11.67 -9.05
C GLN A 24 -12.00 10.87 -8.64
N PHE A 25 -12.31 10.83 -7.35
CA PHE A 25 -13.46 10.12 -6.82
C PHE A 25 -14.79 10.76 -7.27
N PRO A 26 -15.82 9.95 -7.59
CA PRO A 26 -17.09 10.47 -8.14
C PRO A 26 -17.96 11.15 -7.07
N TRP A 27 -17.72 12.46 -6.83
CA TRP A 27 -18.48 13.25 -5.85
C TRP A 27 -20.01 13.27 -6.09
N ALA A 28 -20.43 13.22 -7.37
CA ALA A 28 -21.86 13.27 -7.69
C ALA A 28 -22.61 12.03 -7.17
N GLU A 29 -21.99 10.87 -7.30
CA GLU A 29 -22.53 9.58 -6.86
C GLU A 29 -22.53 9.48 -5.32
N SER A 30 -21.45 9.91 -4.66
CA SER A 30 -21.40 9.95 -3.18
C SER A 30 -22.53 10.80 -2.59
N THR A 31 -22.91 11.89 -3.28
CA THR A 31 -24.05 12.73 -2.84
C THR A 31 -25.38 11.98 -2.92
N VAL A 32 -25.60 11.21 -3.99
CA VAL A 32 -26.81 10.39 -4.14
C VAL A 32 -26.83 9.25 -3.14
N SER A 33 -25.69 8.59 -2.92
CA SER A 33 -25.54 7.52 -1.94
C SER A 33 -25.88 8.01 -0.52
N CYS A 34 -25.36 9.15 -0.08
CA CYS A 34 -25.70 9.73 1.22
C CYS A 34 -27.19 10.08 1.37
N ALA A 35 -27.83 10.52 0.29
CA ALA A 35 -29.26 10.81 0.31
C ALA A 35 -30.13 9.54 0.39
N ARG A 36 -29.68 8.44 -0.22
CA ARG A 36 -30.37 7.13 -0.18
C ARG A 36 -30.17 6.39 1.15
N ALA A 37 -29.05 6.63 1.82
CA ALA A 37 -28.67 5.90 3.01
C ALA A 37 -29.37 6.38 4.30
N ASN A 38 -30.28 7.36 4.21
CA ASN A 38 -31.09 7.87 5.34
C ASN A 38 -30.29 8.28 6.58
N TYR A 39 -29.04 8.76 6.42
CA TYR A 39 -28.21 9.20 7.55
C TYR A 39 -28.75 10.44 8.27
N ALA A 40 -29.40 11.33 7.54
CA ALA A 40 -30.01 12.56 8.04
C ALA A 40 -31.10 13.04 7.07
N GLU A 41 -32.04 13.85 7.55
CA GLU A 41 -33.09 14.45 6.73
C GLU A 41 -32.53 15.32 5.59
N ARG A 42 -31.42 16.04 5.85
CA ARG A 42 -30.72 16.86 4.86
C ARG A 42 -29.21 16.67 4.97
N VAL A 43 -28.55 16.42 3.85
CA VAL A 43 -27.09 16.31 3.77
C VAL A 43 -26.53 17.57 3.10
N GLY A 44 -25.66 18.29 3.80
CA GLY A 44 -25.01 19.48 3.27
C GLY A 44 -24.04 19.15 2.12
N ALA A 45 -23.99 19.99 1.09
CA ALA A 45 -23.10 19.79 -0.06
C ALA A 45 -21.60 19.77 0.31
N GLY A 46 -21.22 20.45 1.40
CA GLY A 46 -19.85 20.45 1.93
C GLY A 46 -19.45 19.12 2.59
N ALA A 47 -20.35 18.52 3.38
CA ALA A 47 -20.10 17.24 4.06
C ALA A 47 -19.79 16.12 3.06
N THR A 48 -20.54 16.12 1.97
CA THR A 48 -20.46 15.12 0.90
C THR A 48 -19.17 15.25 0.07
N ARG A 49 -18.59 16.46 -0.01
CA ARG A 49 -17.26 16.69 -0.59
C ARG A 49 -16.14 16.19 0.32
N VAL A 50 -16.22 16.50 1.62
CA VAL A 50 -15.21 16.05 2.60
C VAL A 50 -15.19 14.52 2.65
N LEU A 51 -16.36 13.88 2.65
CA LEU A 51 -16.46 12.43 2.60
C LEU A 51 -15.79 11.84 1.35
N ALA A 52 -16.08 12.40 0.16
CA ALA A 52 -15.45 11.94 -1.08
C ALA A 52 -13.92 12.09 -1.04
N ALA A 53 -13.40 13.19 -0.48
CA ALA A 53 -11.97 13.42 -0.34
C ALA A 53 -11.30 12.43 0.63
N VAL A 54 -11.94 12.13 1.76
CA VAL A 54 -11.44 11.15 2.74
C VAL A 54 -11.41 9.74 2.14
N LEU A 55 -12.45 9.35 1.40
CA LEU A 55 -12.50 8.06 0.71
C LEU A 55 -11.41 7.96 -0.37
N GLU A 56 -11.17 9.04 -1.13
CA GLU A 56 -10.08 9.09 -2.11
C GLU A 56 -8.71 8.92 -1.45
N TYR A 57 -8.48 9.62 -0.34
CA TYR A 57 -7.25 9.52 0.44
C TYR A 57 -7.01 8.09 0.96
N LEU A 58 -8.03 7.47 1.56
CA LEU A 58 -7.90 6.10 2.08
C LEU A 58 -7.66 5.07 0.96
N ALA A 59 -8.33 5.23 -0.18
CA ALA A 59 -8.12 4.36 -1.33
C ALA A 59 -6.69 4.51 -1.90
N ALA A 60 -6.19 5.73 -2.00
CA ALA A 60 -4.82 6.01 -2.44
C ALA A 60 -3.79 5.40 -1.50
N GLU A 61 -3.96 5.56 -0.18
CA GLU A 61 -3.08 4.98 0.83
C GLU A 61 -3.05 3.45 0.71
N VAL A 62 -4.22 2.79 0.67
CA VAL A 62 -4.29 1.32 0.50
C VAL A 62 -3.60 0.85 -0.77
N LEU A 63 -3.79 1.56 -1.89
CA LEU A 63 -3.17 1.24 -3.18
C LEU A 63 -1.65 1.46 -3.18
N GLU A 64 -1.16 2.50 -2.53
CA GLU A 64 0.28 2.76 -2.39
C GLU A 64 0.96 1.64 -1.59
N LEU A 65 0.35 1.27 -0.47
CA LEU A 65 0.82 0.18 0.38
C LEU A 65 0.80 -1.17 -0.35
N ALA A 66 -0.30 -1.47 -1.05
CA ALA A 66 -0.45 -2.70 -1.83
C ALA A 66 0.50 -2.74 -3.04
N GLY A 67 0.73 -1.60 -3.68
CA GLY A 67 1.68 -1.44 -4.78
C GLY A 67 3.12 -1.68 -4.33
N LYS A 68 3.51 -1.15 -3.16
CA LYS A 68 4.81 -1.44 -2.55
C LYS A 68 4.97 -2.93 -2.25
N ALA A 69 3.97 -3.55 -1.63
CA ALA A 69 3.97 -4.98 -1.36
C ALA A 69 4.07 -5.83 -2.64
N ALA A 70 3.40 -5.46 -3.73
CA ALA A 70 3.51 -6.16 -5.00
C ALA A 70 4.93 -6.07 -5.59
N ARG A 71 5.54 -4.88 -5.54
CA ARG A 71 6.92 -4.63 -5.99
C ARG A 71 7.95 -5.40 -5.17
N ASP A 72 7.79 -5.47 -3.86
CA ASP A 72 8.66 -6.26 -2.97
C ASP A 72 8.61 -7.75 -3.33
N ASN A 73 7.45 -8.22 -3.80
CA ASN A 73 7.24 -9.59 -4.30
C ASN A 73 7.60 -9.76 -5.80
N LYS A 74 8.25 -8.76 -6.43
CA LYS A 74 8.63 -8.74 -7.85
C LYS A 74 7.45 -8.93 -8.81
N LYS A 75 6.25 -8.51 -8.42
CA LYS A 75 5.03 -8.57 -9.23
C LYS A 75 4.64 -7.17 -9.71
N SER A 76 4.22 -7.05 -10.97
CA SER A 76 3.72 -5.80 -11.56
C SER A 76 2.23 -5.55 -11.27
N ARG A 77 1.50 -6.57 -10.80
CA ARG A 77 0.07 -6.53 -10.51
C ARG A 77 -0.18 -6.73 -9.02
N ILE A 78 -1.08 -5.93 -8.44
CA ILE A 78 -1.56 -6.10 -7.07
C ILE A 78 -2.43 -7.37 -7.01
N ILE A 79 -2.11 -8.28 -6.09
CA ILE A 79 -2.84 -9.53 -5.85
C ILE A 79 -3.25 -9.57 -4.37
N PRO A 80 -4.47 -10.03 -4.02
CA PRO A 80 -4.94 -10.12 -2.64
C PRO A 80 -3.97 -10.85 -1.70
N SER A 81 -3.29 -11.89 -2.20
CA SER A 81 -2.45 -12.82 -1.42
C SER A 81 -1.05 -12.32 -1.02
N SER A 82 -0.80 -11.02 -1.05
CA SER A 82 0.55 -10.49 -0.75
C SER A 82 0.77 -10.38 0.78
N PRO A 83 1.58 -11.24 1.43
CA PRO A 83 1.78 -11.22 2.88
C PRO A 83 2.42 -9.91 3.38
N ALA A 84 3.12 -9.19 2.50
CA ALA A 84 3.74 -7.89 2.80
C ALA A 84 2.74 -6.72 2.95
N ALA A 85 1.47 -6.92 2.59
CA ALA A 85 0.41 -5.94 2.86
C ALA A 85 0.05 -5.83 4.35
N ARG A 86 0.49 -6.80 5.18
CA ARG A 86 0.25 -6.90 6.63
C ARG A 86 1.53 -6.77 7.46
N HIS A 87 2.40 -5.82 7.10
CA HIS A 87 3.60 -5.60 7.90
C HIS A 87 3.22 -4.78 9.15
N PRO A 88 3.47 -5.26 10.38
CA PRO A 88 3.06 -4.60 11.63
C PRO A 88 3.68 -3.22 11.90
N GLN A 89 4.56 -2.73 11.00
CA GLN A 89 5.06 -1.35 11.04
C GLN A 89 4.02 -0.35 10.48
N ARG A 90 2.93 -0.83 9.84
CA ARG A 90 1.94 -0.02 9.13
C ARG A 90 0.72 0.30 10.01
N ARG A 91 0.98 0.98 11.12
CA ARG A 91 0.05 1.22 12.23
C ARG A 91 -1.23 2.02 11.90
N GLY A 92 -1.29 2.74 10.78
CA GLY A 92 -2.44 3.61 10.45
C GLY A 92 -3.63 2.87 9.84
N VAL A 93 -3.41 2.16 8.74
CA VAL A 93 -4.47 1.46 7.98
C VAL A 93 -4.87 0.14 8.64
N GLU A 94 -3.93 -0.54 9.30
CA GLU A 94 -4.20 -1.82 9.96
C GLU A 94 -5.24 -1.68 11.08
N GLN A 95 -5.29 -0.55 11.81
CA GLN A 95 -6.30 -0.28 12.85
C GLN A 95 -7.73 -0.21 12.29
N THR A 96 -7.90 0.31 11.08
CA THR A 96 -9.21 0.37 10.41
C THR A 96 -9.62 -0.96 9.77
N SER A 97 -8.66 -1.86 9.54
CA SER A 97 -8.89 -3.17 8.92
C SER A 97 -8.86 -4.35 9.91
N VAL A 98 -8.75 -4.09 11.22
CA VAL A 98 -8.65 -5.12 12.28
C VAL A 98 -9.78 -6.15 12.21
N TRP A 99 -10.97 -5.73 11.77
CA TRP A 99 -12.18 -6.56 11.77
C TRP A 99 -12.61 -7.04 10.37
N SER A 100 -11.83 -6.76 9.33
CA SER A 100 -12.18 -7.11 7.95
C SER A 100 -11.42 -8.35 7.47
N HIS A 101 -12.14 -9.39 7.05
CA HIS A 101 -11.53 -10.56 6.40
C HIS A 101 -11.25 -10.29 4.92
N ILE A 102 -9.98 -10.36 4.52
CA ILE A 102 -9.56 -10.23 3.11
C ILE A 102 -9.57 -11.61 2.46
N ALA A 103 -10.51 -11.85 1.55
CA ALA A 103 -10.57 -13.08 0.76
C ALA A 103 -9.26 -13.31 -0.01
N GLN A 104 -8.75 -14.56 -0.02
CA GLN A 104 -7.49 -14.96 -0.66
C GLN A 104 -6.24 -14.21 -0.16
N GLY A 105 -6.30 -13.57 1.01
CA GLY A 105 -5.21 -12.72 1.48
C GLY A 105 -3.99 -13.44 2.07
N GLY A 106 -4.13 -14.71 2.49
CA GLY A 106 -3.11 -15.42 3.25
C GLY A 106 -2.82 -14.78 4.62
N VAL A 107 -1.73 -15.20 5.28
CA VAL A 107 -1.28 -14.68 6.57
C VAL A 107 0.19 -14.28 6.53
N LEU A 108 0.61 -13.37 7.41
CA LEU A 108 2.02 -13.02 7.56
C LEU A 108 2.77 -14.27 8.05
N PRO A 109 3.86 -14.70 7.38
CA PRO A 109 4.66 -15.81 7.85
C PRO A 109 5.25 -15.48 9.23
N ASN A 110 4.77 -16.16 10.26
CA ASN A 110 5.25 -15.99 11.62
C ASN A 110 5.31 -17.36 12.30
N ILE A 111 6.53 -17.84 12.56
CA ILE A 111 6.78 -19.12 13.21
C ILE A 111 7.27 -18.83 14.62
N GLN A 112 6.59 -19.35 15.64
CA GLN A 112 7.03 -19.19 17.02
C GLN A 112 8.41 -19.85 17.20
N PRO A 113 9.38 -19.20 17.89
CA PRO A 113 10.76 -19.70 18.01
C PRO A 113 10.86 -21.13 18.55
N PHE A 114 9.87 -21.54 19.34
CA PHE A 114 9.76 -22.89 19.89
C PHE A 114 9.67 -23.99 18.80
N PHE A 115 9.03 -23.70 17.67
CA PHE A 115 8.90 -24.67 16.56
C PHE A 115 10.12 -24.71 15.65
N CYS A 116 11.05 -23.76 15.77
CA CYS A 116 12.27 -23.77 14.98
C CYS A 116 13.25 -24.82 15.53
N PRO A 117 13.91 -25.61 14.67
CA PRO A 117 14.96 -26.50 15.12
C PRO A 117 16.03 -25.70 15.84
N ARG A 118 16.47 -26.17 17.02
CA ARG A 118 17.58 -25.55 17.73
C ARG A 118 18.81 -25.57 16.82
N ARG A 119 19.39 -24.40 16.57
CA ARG A 119 20.63 -24.32 15.79
C ARG A 119 21.69 -25.17 16.50
N PRO A 120 22.36 -26.11 15.81
CA PRO A 120 23.49 -26.82 16.39
C PRO A 120 24.61 -25.80 16.67
N ALA A 121 25.13 -25.81 17.90
CA ALA A 121 26.35 -25.10 18.22
C ALA A 121 27.48 -25.68 17.34
N GLY A 122 28.11 -24.85 16.50
CA GLY A 122 29.25 -25.27 15.66
C GLY A 122 29.01 -25.28 14.15
N TRP A 123 27.83 -24.92 13.64
CA TRP A 123 27.58 -24.84 12.19
C TRP A 123 28.54 -23.88 11.45
N TRP A 124 28.96 -22.80 12.11
CA TRP A 124 29.98 -21.87 11.60
C TRP A 124 31.39 -22.48 11.58
N GLN A 125 31.71 -23.34 12.55
CA GLN A 125 33.00 -24.03 12.65
C GLN A 125 33.16 -25.04 11.50
N ILE A 126 32.11 -25.80 11.21
CA ILE A 126 32.11 -26.83 10.15
C ILE A 126 32.18 -26.21 8.76
N ARG A 127 31.49 -25.09 8.52
CA ARG A 127 31.56 -24.37 7.24
C ARG A 127 32.93 -23.74 6.97
N HIS A 128 33.62 -23.30 8.02
CA HIS A 128 34.98 -22.76 7.91
C HIS A 128 36.00 -23.87 7.61
N LEU A 129 35.83 -25.05 8.21
CA LEU A 129 36.67 -26.23 7.94
C LEU A 129 36.46 -26.77 6.52
N LEU A 130 35.21 -26.87 6.05
CA LEU A 130 34.90 -27.36 4.69
C LEU A 130 35.33 -26.37 3.58
N TRP A 131 35.33 -25.07 3.87
CA TRP A 131 35.82 -24.05 2.95
C TRP A 131 37.35 -23.99 2.86
N LEU A 132 38.06 -24.42 3.90
CA LEU A 132 39.52 -24.50 3.91
C LEU A 132 40.07 -25.76 3.20
N GLU A 133 39.30 -26.85 3.15
CA GLU A 133 39.71 -28.10 2.48
C GLU A 133 39.54 -28.08 0.95
N THR A 134 38.78 -27.14 0.39
CA THR A 134 38.43 -27.09 -1.05
C THR A 134 39.21 -26.06 -1.86
N LEU A 135 40.18 -25.35 -1.28
CA LEU A 135 41.03 -24.42 -2.02
C LEU A 135 42.23 -25.16 -2.66
N PRO A 136 42.44 -25.08 -3.98
CA PRO A 136 43.70 -25.54 -4.58
C PRO A 136 44.84 -24.71 -3.99
N LYS A 137 45.88 -25.40 -3.48
CA LYS A 137 47.08 -24.77 -2.91
C LYS A 137 47.64 -23.76 -3.91
N ARG A 138 47.46 -22.46 -3.66
CA ARG A 138 48.10 -21.41 -4.43
C ARG A 138 49.62 -21.51 -4.21
N PRO A 139 50.46 -21.40 -5.26
CA PRO A 139 51.89 -21.34 -5.07
C PRO A 139 52.26 -20.09 -4.25
N PHE A 140 53.15 -20.31 -3.28
CA PHE A 140 53.62 -19.33 -2.32
C PHE A 140 54.43 -18.25 -3.06
N LEU A 141 53.80 -17.11 -3.38
CA LEU A 141 54.51 -15.91 -3.84
C LEU A 141 55.11 -15.24 -2.61
N GLY A 142 56.45 -15.18 -2.57
CA GLY A 142 57.22 -14.61 -1.47
C GLY A 142 56.96 -13.13 -1.20
N PRO A 143 57.45 -12.59 -0.08
CA PRO A 143 57.07 -11.27 0.42
C PRO A 143 57.52 -10.13 -0.52
N PRO A 144 56.74 -9.05 -0.60
CA PRO A 144 57.01 -7.94 -1.51
C PRO A 144 58.27 -7.18 -1.08
N LYS A 145 59.19 -6.97 -2.03
CA LYS A 145 60.34 -6.08 -1.83
C LYS A 145 59.83 -4.65 -1.71
N ARG A 146 60.17 -4.02 -0.58
CA ARG A 146 60.02 -2.58 -0.37
C ARG A 146 61.04 -1.86 -1.26
N TYR A 147 60.56 -0.94 -2.08
CA TYR A 147 61.33 0.18 -2.61
C TYR A 147 60.72 1.45 -2.03
#